data_AF-A0A259K923-F1
#
_entry.id   AF-A0A259K923-F1
#
_cell.length_a   1.000
_cell.length_b   1.000
_cell.length_c   1.000
_cell.angle_alpha   90.00
_cell.angle_beta   90.00
_cell.angle_gamma   90.00
#
_symmetry.space_group_name_H-M   'P 1'
#
loop_
_entity.id
_entity.type
_entity.pdbx_description
1 polymer ?
#
loop_
_entity_poly.entity_id
_entity_poly.type
_entity_poly.pdbx_seq_one_letter_code
_entity_poly.pdbx_strand_id
1 'polypeptide(L)' 'MSSIRFDAVGKSFGNAVNVLEGINLDVADKEFLAIVGPSGCGKTTCLRLAAGFEFPTSGRVL' A
#
# COMPACT_ATOMS: atom_id res chain seq x y z
N MET A 1 -5.42 -14.07 14.68
CA MET A 1 -4.47 -14.08 13.56
C MET A 1 -4.75 -12.84 12.76
N SER A 2 -3.78 -11.96 12.59
CA SER A 2 -3.91 -10.74 11.81
C SER A 2 -2.99 -10.83 10.60
N SER A 3 -3.56 -10.72 9.40
CA SER A 3 -2.84 -10.60 8.13
C SER A 3 -3.17 -9.25 7.51
N ILE A 4 -2.30 -8.76 6.62
CA ILE A 4 -2.57 -7.56 5.80
C ILE A 4 -2.54 -7.98 4.35
N ARG A 5 -3.59 -7.65 3.59
CA ARG A 5 -3.64 -7.93 2.15
C ARG A 5 -3.95 -6.69 1.34
N PHE A 6 -3.13 -6.44 0.33
CA PHE A 6 -3.35 -5.45 -0.71
C PHE A 6 -3.90 -6.19 -1.94
N ASP A 7 -5.08 -5.80 -2.39
CA ASP A 7 -5.76 -6.36 -3.56
C ASP A 7 -5.92 -5.25 -4.61
N ALA A 8 -5.05 -5.28 -5.62
CA ALA A 8 -4.94 -4.31 -6.71
C ALA A 8 -4.94 -2.84 -6.24
N VAL A 9 -4.21 -2.54 -5.17
CA VAL A 9 -4.23 -1.24 -4.51
C VAL A 9 -3.57 -0.17 -5.38
N GLY A 10 -4.36 0.84 -5.75
CA GLY A 10 -3.89 2.07 -6.39
C GLY A 10 -4.06 3.28 -5.49
N LYS A 11 -3.15 4.24 -5.63
CA LYS A 11 -3.24 5.53 -4.91
C LYS A 11 -2.78 6.67 -5.80
N SER A 12 -3.69 7.61 -6.01
CA SER A 12 -3.43 8.89 -6.65
C SER A 12 -3.74 10.03 -5.68
N PHE A 13 -2.93 11.09 -5.73
CA PHE A 13 -3.18 12.33 -5.01
C PHE A 13 -3.58 13.43 -6.02
N GLY A 14 -4.79 13.96 -5.85
CA GLY A 14 -5.39 14.85 -6.84
C GLY A 14 -5.58 14.17 -8.20
N ASN A 15 -5.59 14.96 -9.27
CA ASN A 15 -5.85 14.47 -10.63
C ASN A 15 -4.58 14.07 -11.41
N ALA A 16 -3.37 14.27 -10.86
CA ALA A 16 -2.15 14.21 -11.66
C ALA A 16 -1.05 13.30 -11.11
N VAL A 17 -1.06 12.95 -9.82
CA VAL A 17 0.05 12.21 -9.21
C VAL A 17 -0.38 10.80 -8.87
N ASN A 18 -0.06 9.87 -9.77
CA ASN A 18 -0.22 8.44 -9.51
C ASN A 18 1.00 7.92 -8.74
N VAL A 19 0.78 7.39 -7.54
CA VAL A 19 1.86 6.94 -6.64
C VAL A 19 1.97 5.42 -6.58
N LEU A 20 0.83 4.73 -6.62
CA LEU A 20 0.76 3.27 -6.60
C LEU A 20 -0.16 2.77 -7.70
N GLU A 21 0.29 1.74 -8.42
CA GLU A 21 -0.38 1.18 -9.59
C GLU A 21 -0.67 -0.30 -9.39
N GLY A 22 -1.83 -0.61 -8.79
CA GLY A 22 -2.32 -1.99 -8.71
C GLY A 22 -1.43 -2.92 -7.87
N ILE A 23 -0.98 -2.46 -6.70
CA ILE A 23 -0.12 -3.24 -5.81
C ILE A 23 -0.90 -4.45 -5.25
N ASN A 24 -0.30 -5.62 -5.37
CA ASN A 24 -0.75 -6.85 -4.73
C ASN A 24 0.33 -7.32 -3.74
N LEU A 25 -0.05 -7.49 -2.48
CA LEU A 25 0.85 -7.88 -1.40
C LEU A 25 0.06 -8.64 -0.34
N ASP A 26 0.57 -9.79 0.09
CA ASP A 26 0.03 -10.53 1.23
C ASP A 26 1.11 -10.57 2.32
N VAL A 27 0.75 -10.13 3.53
CA VAL A 27 1.60 -10.21 4.72
C VAL A 27 0.94 -11.13 5.73
N ALA A 28 1.57 -12.27 5.98
CA ALA A 28 1.05 -13.29 6.88
C ALA A 28 1.18 -12.90 8.35
N ASP A 29 0.40 -13.57 9.22
CA ASP A 29 0.52 -13.43 10.67
C ASP A 29 1.96 -13.74 11.09
N LYS A 30 2.58 -12.80 11.83
CA LYS A 30 3.98 -12.85 12.32
C LYS A 30 5.06 -12.73 11.23
N GLU A 31 4.71 -12.37 10.01
CA GLU A 31 5.70 -12.08 8.97
C GLU A 31 6.40 -10.74 9.24
N PHE A 32 7.71 -10.70 9.00
CA PHE A 32 8.48 -9.47 9.01
C PHE A 32 8.81 -9.06 7.58
N LEU A 33 8.25 -7.94 7.14
CA LEU A 33 8.42 -7.41 5.79
C LEU A 33 9.07 -6.03 5.82
N ALA A 34 10.00 -5.79 4.89
CA ALA A 34 10.61 -4.48 4.66
C ALA A 34 10.30 -3.99 3.25
N ILE A 35 9.90 -2.71 3.11
CA ILE A 35 9.69 -2.05 1.81
C ILE A 35 10.93 -1.20 1.49
N VAL A 36 11.59 -1.51 0.38
CA VAL A 36 12.80 -0.81 -0.08
C VAL A 36 12.59 -0.19 -1.46
N GLY A 37 13.30 0.90 -1.75
CA GLY A 37 13.24 1.59 -3.05
C GLY A 37 13.65 3.06 -2.97
N PRO A 38 13.86 3.74 -4.12
CA PRO A 38 14.29 5.13 -4.20
C PRO A 38 13.36 6.12 -3.48
N SER A 39 13.84 7.33 -3.20
CA SER A 39 12.97 8.39 -2.68
C SER A 39 11.81 8.66 -3.65
N GLY A 40 10.59 8.87 -3.13
CA GLY A 40 9.40 9.13 -3.93
C GLY A 40 8.67 7.90 -4.51
N CYS A 41 9.20 6.68 -4.37
CA CYS A 41 8.57 5.48 -4.97
C CYS A 41 7.31 4.93 -4.24
N GLY A 42 6.71 5.70 -3.32
CA GLY A 42 5.45 5.30 -2.66
C GLY A 42 5.56 4.46 -1.37
N LYS A 43 6.75 4.23 -0.80
CA LYS A 43 6.92 3.41 0.43
C LYS A 43 6.08 3.89 1.61
N THR A 44 6.21 5.18 1.96
CA THR A 44 5.45 5.78 3.07
C THR A 44 3.95 5.76 2.79
N THR A 45 3.55 5.87 1.51
CA THR A 45 2.16 5.73 1.09
C THR A 45 1.64 4.31 1.34
N CYS A 46 2.39 3.27 0.98
CA CYS A 46 2.03 1.87 1.30
C CYS A 46 1.88 1.65 2.81
N LEU A 47 2.83 2.14 3.63
CA LEU A 47 2.76 1.99 5.08
C LEU A 47 1.54 2.71 5.68
N ARG A 48 1.20 3.91 5.19
CA ARG A 48 0.01 4.65 5.64
C ARG A 48 -1.30 3.97 5.24
N LEU A 49 -1.35 3.36 4.05
CA LEU A 49 -2.49 2.56 3.60
C LEU A 49 -2.68 1.32 4.49
N ALA A 50 -1.59 0.58 4.77
CA ALA A 50 -1.62 -0.59 5.64
C ALA A 50 -2.07 -0.25 7.08
N ALA A 51 -1.68 0.93 7.58
CA ALA A 51 -2.05 1.40 8.91
C ALA A 51 -3.45 2.04 8.98
N GLY A 52 -4.16 2.20 7.86
CA GLY A 52 -5.47 2.85 7.81
C GLY A 52 -5.45 4.38 8.01
N PHE A 53 -4.28 5.03 7.89
CA PHE A 53 -4.17 6.49 7.92
C PHE A 53 -4.49 7.15 6.57
N GLU A 54 -4.45 6.36 5.50
CA GLU A 54 -4.82 6.74 4.14
C GLU A 54 -5.73 5.66 3.56
N PHE A 55 -6.58 6.04 2.61
CA PHE A 55 -7.42 5.10 1.88
C PHE A 55 -6.97 4.98 0.41
N PRO A 56 -7.05 3.77 -0.17
CA PRO A 56 -6.71 3.56 -1.57
C PRO A 56 -7.69 4.32 -2.47
N THR A 57 -7.21 4.80 -3.62
CA THR A 57 -8.07 5.40 -4.65
C THR A 57 -8.75 4.31 -5.48
N SER A 58 -8.12 3.13 -5.60
CA SER A 58 -8.65 1.94 -6.24
C SER A 58 -8.12 0.67 -5.56
N GLY A 59 -8.82 -0.45 -5.72
CA GLY A 59 -8.51 -1.67 -4.97
C GLY A 59 -8.86 -1.55 -3.49
N ARG A 60 -8.29 -2.42 -2.66
CA ARG A 60 -8.58 -2.45 -1.21
C ARG A 60 -7.45 -3.03 -0.38
N VAL A 61 -7.40 -2.60 0.88
CA VAL A 61 -6.56 -3.18 1.94
C VAL A 61 -7.48 -3.95 2.89
N LEU A 62 -7.15 -5.21 3.18
CA LEU A 62 -7.91 -6.16 4.01
C LEU A 62 -7.09 -6.62 5.21
#